data_AF-A0A834YRQ0-F1
#
_entry.id   AF-A0A834YRQ0-F1
#
_cell.length_a   1.000
_cell.length_b   1.000
_cell.length_c   1.000
_cell.angle_alpha   90.00
_cell.angle_beta   90.00
_cell.angle_gamma   90.00
#
_symmetry.space_group_name_H-M   'P 1'
#
loop_
_entity.id
_entity.type
_entity.pdbx_description
1 polymer ?
#
loop_
_entity_poly.entity_id
_entity_poly.type
_entity_poly.pdbx_seq_one_letter_code
_entity_poly.pdbx_strand_id
1 'polypeptide(L)'
;MWSCFRLPKDREKEEEEFRFFRRKAKEKHFLENGGLLLEEMIKSFDGRPNPIRSFSQKELQRATNNYHQDGVLHQQHWSYNCTREPMKIVPFGSRSFQQMLLGDILWNST
;
A
#
# COMPACT_ATOMS: atom_id res chain seq x y z
N MET A 1 8.58 -38.18 -24.85
CA MET A 1 9.50 -37.02 -24.95
C MET A 1 8.67 -35.76 -25.19
N TRP A 2 7.84 -35.36 -24.23
CA TRP A 2 7.05 -34.12 -24.25
C TRP A 2 7.39 -33.34 -23.00
N SER A 3 8.59 -32.75 -22.99
CA SER A 3 8.99 -31.84 -21.93
C SER A 3 8.80 -30.42 -22.46
N CYS A 4 7.78 -29.75 -21.94
CA CYS A 4 7.89 -28.36 -21.50
C CYS A 4 8.26 -27.30 -22.55
N PHE A 5 7.47 -27.17 -23.63
CA PHE A 5 7.45 -25.91 -24.38
C PHE A 5 6.24 -25.08 -23.92
N ARG A 6 6.34 -24.48 -22.73
CA ARG A 6 5.40 -23.43 -22.31
C ARG A 6 5.62 -22.24 -23.24
N LEU A 7 4.61 -21.88 -24.03
CA LEU A 7 4.77 -20.84 -25.03
C LEU A 7 5.00 -19.49 -24.33
N PRO A 8 5.83 -18.59 -24.89
CA PRO A 8 6.07 -17.26 -24.32
C PRO A 8 4.78 -16.49 -24.01
N LYS A 9 3.72 -16.69 -24.80
CA LYS A 9 2.40 -16.10 -24.59
C LYS A 9 1.68 -16.58 -23.34
N ASP A 10 1.91 -17.83 -22.93
CA ASP A 10 1.32 -18.38 -21.70
C ASP A 10 1.98 -17.74 -20.46
N ARG A 11 3.28 -17.43 -20.55
CA ARG A 11 4.04 -16.74 -19.50
C ARG A 11 3.55 -15.31 -19.30
N GLU A 12 3.31 -14.58 -20.37
CA GLU A 12 2.80 -13.20 -20.31
C GLU A 12 1.41 -13.13 -19.67
N LYS A 13 0.52 -14.06 -20.05
CA LYS A 13 -0.82 -14.16 -19.48
C LYS A 13 -0.78 -14.46 -17.97
N GLU A 14 0.05 -15.41 -17.55
CA GLU A 14 0.25 -15.73 -16.13
C GLU A 14 0.80 -14.52 -15.35
N GLU A 15 1.73 -13.76 -15.93
CA GLU A 15 2.24 -12.54 -15.30
C GLU A 15 1.17 -11.45 -15.18
N GLU A 16 0.31 -11.28 -16.18
CA GLU A 16 -0.79 -10.32 -16.14
C GLU A 16 -1.84 -10.70 -15.08
N GLU A 17 -2.22 -11.98 -15.01
CA GLU A 17 -3.10 -12.50 -13.97
C GLU A 17 -2.49 -12.29 -12.58
N PHE A 18 -1.21 -12.60 -12.40
CA PHE A 18 -0.50 -12.35 -11.15
C PHE A 18 -0.45 -10.87 -10.79
N ARG A 19 -0.18 -9.97 -11.75
CA ARG A 19 -0.22 -8.52 -11.55
C ARG A 19 -1.63 -8.04 -11.17
N PHE A 20 -2.67 -8.62 -11.75
CA PHE A 20 -4.07 -8.32 -11.44
C PHE A 20 -4.42 -8.70 -10.00
N PHE A 21 -4.18 -9.95 -9.61
CA PHE A 21 -4.44 -10.41 -8.25
C PHE A 21 -3.64 -9.64 -7.20
N ARG A 22 -2.37 -9.32 -7.50
CA ARG A 22 -1.54 -8.47 -6.63
C ARG A 22 -2.16 -7.08 -6.43
N ARG A 23 -2.69 -6.47 -7.49
CA ARG A 23 -3.34 -5.14 -7.40
C ARG A 23 -4.61 -5.22 -6.56
N LYS A 24 -5.45 -6.22 -6.79
CA LYS A 24 -6.67 -6.47 -6.00
C LYS A 24 -6.38 -6.72 -4.53
N ALA A 25 -5.35 -7.50 -4.22
CA ALA A 25 -4.91 -7.71 -2.85
C ALA A 25 -4.45 -6.40 -2.19
N LYS A 26 -3.68 -5.56 -2.89
CA LYS A 26 -3.24 -4.26 -2.34
C LYS A 26 -4.41 -3.32 -2.05
N GLU A 27 -5.38 -3.25 -2.96
CA GLU A 27 -6.62 -2.47 -2.80
C GLU A 27 -7.40 -2.93 -1.57
N LYS A 28 -7.59 -4.25 -1.42
CA LYS A 28 -8.24 -4.85 -0.25
C LYS A 28 -7.53 -4.46 1.06
N HIS A 29 -6.22 -4.67 1.16
CA HIS A 29 -5.47 -4.33 2.38
C HIS A 29 -5.50 -2.82 2.69
N PHE A 30 -5.53 -1.97 1.67
CA PHE A 30 -5.62 -0.52 1.87
C PHE A 30 -6.96 -0.13 2.48
N LEU A 31 -8.07 -0.71 2.01
CA LEU A 31 -9.40 -0.47 2.55
C LEU A 31 -9.55 -1.02 3.97
N GLU A 32 -9.16 -2.29 4.19
CA GLU A 32 -9.29 -2.94 5.50
C GLU A 32 -8.42 -2.25 6.56
N ASN A 33 -7.13 -2.05 6.29
CA ASN A 33 -6.23 -1.42 7.26
C ASN A 33 -6.52 0.09 7.42
N GLY A 34 -6.92 0.75 6.33
CA GLY A 34 -7.31 2.16 6.36
C GLY A 34 -8.57 2.41 7.19
N GLY A 35 -9.56 1.52 7.09
CA GLY A 35 -10.78 1.56 7.91
C GLY A 35 -10.47 1.40 9.40
N LEU A 36 -9.66 0.39 9.76
CA LEU A 36 -9.24 0.16 11.15
C LEU A 36 -8.50 1.37 11.74
N LEU A 37 -7.57 1.95 10.97
CA LEU A 37 -6.84 3.15 11.39
C LEU A 37 -7.80 4.32 11.62
N LEU A 38 -8.78 4.51 10.72
CA LEU A 38 -9.75 5.59 10.83
C LEU A 38 -10.64 5.43 12.06
N GLU A 39 -11.14 4.21 12.32
CA GLU A 39 -11.93 3.91 13.52
C GLU A 39 -11.16 4.24 14.80
N GLU A 40 -9.90 3.82 14.89
CA GLU A 40 -9.07 4.09 16.06
C GLU A 40 -8.79 5.59 16.20
N MET A 41 -8.52 6.31 15.10
CA MET A 41 -8.34 7.75 15.13
C MET A 41 -9.58 8.49 15.66
N ILE A 42 -10.78 8.04 15.28
CA ILE A 42 -12.03 8.62 15.78
C ILE A 42 -12.17 8.34 17.27
N LYS A 43 -11.90 7.10 17.73
CA LYS A 43 -12.01 6.70 19.13
C LYS A 43 -11.00 7.41 20.05
N SER A 44 -9.74 7.53 19.63
CA SER A 44 -8.67 8.04 20.50
C SER A 44 -8.48 9.56 20.41
N PHE A 45 -8.82 10.19 19.29
CA PHE A 45 -8.50 11.60 19.02
C PHE A 45 -9.72 12.46 18.66
N ASP A 46 -10.95 11.98 18.93
CA ASP A 46 -12.21 12.65 18.55
C ASP A 46 -12.25 13.04 17.06
N GLY A 47 -11.61 12.23 16.21
CA GLY A 47 -11.49 12.51 14.78
C GLY A 47 -10.62 13.73 14.44
N ARG A 48 -9.81 14.25 15.36
CA ARG A 48 -8.82 15.30 15.10
C ARG A 48 -7.53 14.66 14.61
N PRO A 49 -7.21 14.73 13.31
CA PRO A 49 -6.05 14.03 12.79
C PRO A 49 -4.77 14.79 13.14
N ASN A 50 -3.78 14.08 13.69
CA ASN A 50 -2.39 14.50 13.44
C ASN A 50 -2.11 14.31 11.94
N PRO A 51 -1.32 15.18 11.29
CA PRO A 51 -0.98 15.00 9.88
C PRO A 51 -0.31 13.65 9.61
N ILE A 52 -1.08 12.68 9.10
CA ILE A 52 -0.56 11.37 8.68
C ILE A 52 0.04 11.51 7.29
N ARG A 53 1.24 10.96 7.11
CA ARG A 53 1.95 10.95 5.82
C ARG A 53 1.71 9.62 5.11
N SER A 54 1.39 9.68 3.83
CA SER A 54 1.35 8.51 2.96
C SER A 54 2.68 8.35 2.21
N PHE A 55 3.14 7.11 2.06
CA PHE A 55 4.37 6.78 1.34
C PHE A 55 4.07 5.74 0.27
N SER A 56 4.72 5.87 -0.88
CA SER A 56 4.69 4.83 -1.91
C SER A 56 5.61 3.68 -1.53
N GLN A 57 5.32 2.49 -2.07
CA GLN A 57 6.19 1.31 -1.90
C GLN A 57 7.64 1.61 -2.33
N LYS A 58 7.83 2.42 -3.37
CA LYS A 58 9.17 2.78 -3.89
C LYS A 58 9.94 3.66 -2.91
N GLU A 59 9.28 4.60 -2.25
CA GLU A 59 9.90 5.46 -1.24
C GLU A 59 10.33 4.63 -0.03
N LEU A 60 9.44 3.74 0.46
CA LEU A 60 9.77 2.86 1.58
C LEU A 60 10.95 1.93 1.24
N GLN A 61 10.95 1.30 0.06
CA GLN A 61 12.05 0.45 -0.40
C GLN A 61 13.37 1.20 -0.52
N ARG A 62 13.34 2.45 -1.00
CA ARG A 62 14.57 3.26 -1.09
C ARG A 62 15.08 3.61 0.30
N ALA A 63 14.19 4.07 1.18
CA ALA A 63 14.56 4.48 2.52
C ALA A 63 15.17 3.34 3.35
N THR A 64 14.67 2.11 3.18
CA THR A 64 15.11 0.93 3.93
C THR A 64 16.19 0.10 3.23
N ASN A 65 16.74 0.57 2.11
CA ASN A 65 17.62 -0.22 1.25
C ASN A 65 17.03 -1.61 0.94
N ASN A 66 15.78 -1.62 0.46
CA ASN A 66 14.97 -2.82 0.20
C ASN A 66 14.86 -3.76 1.41
N TYR A 67 14.71 -3.18 2.60
CA TYR A 67 14.60 -3.91 3.87
C TYR A 67 15.78 -4.84 4.15
N HIS A 68 17.00 -4.38 3.84
CA HIS A 68 18.22 -5.15 4.11
C HIS A 68 18.35 -5.50 5.60
N GLN A 69 18.85 -6.69 5.92
CA GLN A 69 18.95 -7.18 7.31
C GLN A 69 19.85 -6.31 8.18
N ASP A 70 20.91 -5.75 7.61
CA ASP A 70 21.82 -4.82 8.30
C ASP A 70 21.13 -3.51 8.73
N GLY A 71 19.95 -3.21 8.15
CA GLY A 71 19.12 -2.09 8.53
C GLY A 71 18.23 -2.36 9.74
N VAL A 72 18.16 -3.60 10.26
CA VAL A 72 17.33 -3.95 11.42
C VAL A 72 17.98 -3.38 12.68
N LEU A 73 17.32 -2.42 13.30
CA LEU A 73 17.82 -1.79 14.54
C LEU A 73 17.55 -2.65 15.77
N HIS A 74 16.41 -3.33 15.78
CA HIS A 74 16.01 -4.21 16.87
C HIS A 74 15.20 -5.38 16.30
N GLN A 75 15.56 -6.61 16.64
CA GLN A 75 14.89 -7.78 16.04
C GLN A 75 13.51 -8.03 16.64
N GLN A 76 13.28 -7.61 17.89
CA GLN A 76 12.01 -7.82 18.60
C GLN A 76 10.99 -6.69 18.39
N HIS A 77 11.45 -5.51 17.97
CA HIS A 77 10.60 -4.36 17.67
C HIS A 77 10.80 -4.03 16.21
N TRP A 78 9.75 -4.06 15.38
CA TRP A 78 9.79 -3.86 13.92
C TRP A 78 10.32 -2.47 13.51
N SER A 79 11.61 -2.25 13.72
CA SER A 79 12.31 -0.97 13.62
C SER A 79 13.48 -1.11 12.65
N TYR A 80 13.51 -0.24 11.65
CA TYR A 80 14.52 -0.23 10.60
C TYR A 80 15.19 1.13 10.52
N ASN A 81 16.48 1.12 10.19
CA ASN A 81 17.21 2.32 9.84
C ASN A 81 16.74 2.82 8.47
N CYS A 82 16.45 4.11 8.36
CA CYS A 82 15.96 4.72 7.14
C CYS A 82 16.83 5.93 6.75
N THR A 83 17.26 6.00 5.50
CA THR A 83 17.99 7.17 4.98
C THR A 83 17.05 8.38 4.91
N ARG A 84 17.47 9.49 5.51
CA ARG A 84 16.64 10.69 5.72
C ARG A 84 16.59 11.56 4.46
N GLU A 85 15.96 11.06 3.39
CA GLU A 85 15.57 11.92 2.25
C GLU A 85 14.24 12.62 2.57
N PRO A 86 14.05 13.90 2.21
CA PRO A 86 12.82 14.63 2.47
C PRO A 86 11.66 14.02 1.65
N MET A 87 10.84 13.20 2.31
CA MET A 87 9.67 12.56 1.72
C MET A 87 8.48 13.54 1.62
N LYS A 88 7.65 13.37 0.58
CA LYS A 88 6.53 14.27 0.28
C LYS A 88 5.46 14.23 1.37
N ILE A 89 4.98 15.39 1.78
CA ILE A 89 3.84 15.54 2.70
C ILE A 89 2.57 15.66 1.86
N VAL A 90 1.65 14.71 2.03
CA VAL A 90 0.30 14.80 1.44
C VAL A 90 -0.70 14.89 2.60
N PRO A 91 -1.53 15.94 2.67
CA PRO A 91 -2.51 16.07 3.75
C PRO A 91 -3.58 14.97 3.63
N PHE A 92 -3.92 14.36 4.76
CA PHE A 92 -5.05 13.44 4.88
C PHE A 92 -6.34 14.17 4.49
N GLY A 93 -7.09 13.64 3.51
CA GLY A 93 -8.29 14.29 2.96
C GLY A 93 -8.07 15.10 1.67
N SER A 94 -6.88 15.03 1.04
CA SER A 94 -6.68 15.57 -0.32
C SER A 94 -7.66 14.92 -1.32
N ARG A 95 -8.03 15.65 -2.39
CA ARG A 95 -9.05 15.24 -3.39
C ARG A 95 -8.94 13.79 -3.90
N SER A 96 -7.74 13.20 -3.89
CA SER A 96 -7.50 11.80 -4.24
C SER A 96 -8.14 10.78 -3.29
N PHE A 97 -8.23 11.05 -1.99
CA PHE A 97 -8.92 10.20 -1.00
C PHE A 97 -10.44 10.36 -1.08
N GLN A 98 -10.92 11.59 -1.29
CA GLN A 98 -12.36 11.85 -1.45
C GLN A 98 -12.91 11.26 -2.75
N GLN A 99 -12.16 11.33 -3.87
CA GLN A 99 -12.56 10.70 -5.12
C GLN A 99 -12.60 9.17 -5.03
N MET A 100 -11.81 8.57 -4.15
CA MET A 100 -11.82 7.11 -3.92
C MET A 100 -13.05 6.66 -3.11
N LEU A 101 -13.50 7.46 -2.14
CA LEU A 101 -14.70 7.14 -1.33
C LEU A 101 -16.02 7.47 -2.04
N LEU A 102 -16.04 8.48 -2.92
CA LEU A 102 -17.26 8.91 -3.64
C LEU A 102 -17.57 8.06 -4.88
N GLY A 103 -16.57 7.35 -5.44
CA GLY A 103 -16.77 6.47 -6.59
C GLY A 103 -17.66 5.26 -6.31
N ASP A 104 -17.57 4.69 -5.11
CA ASP A 104 -18.31 3.48 -4.73
C ASP A 104 -19.72 3.76 -4.19
N ILE A 105 -19.96 4.99 -3.70
CA ILE A 105 -21.27 5.41 -3.17
C ILE A 105 -22.23 5.84 -4.30
N LEU A 106 -21.72 6.48 -5.36
CA LEU A 106 -22.55 7.00 -6.46
C LEU A 106 -22.86 5.97 -7.57
N TRP A 107 -22.14 4.85 -7.65
CA TRP A 107 -22.42 3.81 -8.65
C TRP A 107 -23.50 2.79 -8.22
N ASN A 108 -23.79 2.68 -6.92
CA ASN A 108 -24.81 1.77 -6.38
C ASN A 108 -26.21 2.40 -6.24
N SER A 109 -26.48 3.51 -6.94
CA SER A 109 -27.76 4.24 -6.86
C SER A 109 -28.36 4.59 -8.22
N THR A 110 -28.08 3.83 -9.28
CA THR A 110 -28.85 3.86 -10.54
C THR A 110 -29.34 2.47 -10.91
#